data_AF-A0A7Y5C725-F1
#
_entry.id   AF-A0A7Y5C725-F1
#
_cell.length_a   1.000
_cell.length_b   1.000
_cell.length_c   1.000
_cell.angle_alpha   90.00
_cell.angle_beta   90.00
_cell.angle_gamma   90.00
#
_symmetry.space_group_name_H-M   'P 1'
#
loop_
_entity.id
_entity.type
_entity.pdbx_description
1 polymer ?
#
loop_
_entity_poly.entity_id
_entity_poly.type
_entity_poly.pdbx_seq_one_letter_code
_entity_poly.pdbx_strand_id
1 'polypeptide(L)'
;MGVQGRDESLSLTYLRENFDSHTREARCRATQLRDAVAALPKVDQRGHSECNFAEDLYAQKEEIDQHVRTQLSRFQGYRTFIYRELTRLSRQAGDVGRAAGALHHDAPKGHLHQGEDAILQDIRWLEDVRKTGATVLEGLEAALALSATKRWPLGKPQKRFRVAPQSGPAQVPIFLPPEPSLEAEIEALSGNGENIADMGHERLSR
;
A
#
# COMPACT_ATOMS: atom_id res chain seq x y z
N MET A 1 -4.88 -29.53 3.28
CA MET A 1 -5.45 -28.38 2.54
C MET A 1 -4.29 -27.49 2.13
N GLY A 2 -3.79 -27.68 0.91
CA GLY A 2 -2.68 -26.89 0.37
C GLY A 2 -3.24 -25.64 -0.28
N VAL A 3 -2.90 -24.47 0.26
CA VAL A 3 -3.15 -23.20 -0.42
C VAL A 3 -2.16 -23.13 -1.58
N GLN A 4 -2.64 -23.39 -2.79
CA GLN A 4 -1.95 -23.02 -4.03
C GLN A 4 -1.86 -21.49 -4.06
N GLY A 5 -0.84 -20.94 -3.41
CA GLY A 5 -0.35 -19.62 -3.72
C GLY A 5 0.16 -19.69 -5.15
N ARG A 6 -0.42 -18.86 -6.04
CA ARG A 6 0.20 -18.61 -7.33
C ARG A 6 1.63 -18.19 -7.03
N ASP A 7 2.60 -18.94 -7.57
CA ASP A 7 3.99 -18.48 -7.64
C ASP A 7 3.98 -17.26 -8.57
N GLU A 8 3.61 -16.10 -8.03
CA GLU A 8 4.00 -14.81 -8.60
C GLU A 8 5.52 -14.81 -8.48
N SER A 9 6.19 -15.31 -9.52
CA SER A 9 7.63 -15.34 -9.58
C SER A 9 8.14 -13.93 -9.38
N LEU A 10 8.70 -13.65 -8.20
CA LEU A 10 9.27 -12.34 -7.90
C LEU A 10 10.26 -11.98 -9.00
N SER A 11 10.03 -10.84 -9.64
CA SER A 11 10.85 -10.27 -10.71
C SER A 11 11.19 -8.82 -10.38
N LEU A 12 12.21 -8.27 -11.04
CA LEU A 12 12.60 -6.87 -10.84
C LEU A 12 11.47 -5.92 -11.25
N THR A 13 10.78 -6.21 -12.35
CA THR A 13 9.62 -5.45 -12.81
C THR A 13 8.50 -5.44 -11.78
N TYR A 14 8.13 -6.63 -11.28
CA TYR A 14 7.10 -6.73 -10.25
C TYR A 14 7.48 -5.94 -8.98
N LEU A 15 8.74 -6.05 -8.54
CA LEU A 15 9.21 -5.31 -7.38
C LEU A 15 9.15 -3.79 -7.63
N ARG A 16 9.57 -3.31 -8.81
CA ARG A 16 9.49 -1.89 -9.19
C ARG A 16 8.07 -1.35 -9.16
N GLU A 17 7.10 -2.12 -9.65
CA GLU A 17 5.71 -1.70 -9.76
C GLU A 17 4.98 -1.71 -8.40
N ASN A 18 5.31 -2.66 -7.52
CA ASN A 18 4.48 -2.95 -6.35
C ASN A 18 5.12 -2.60 -5.00
N PHE A 19 6.43 -2.39 -4.93
CA PHE A 19 7.15 -2.23 -3.66
C PHE A 19 6.63 -1.05 -2.82
N ASP A 20 6.34 0.09 -3.45
CA ASP A 20 5.86 1.29 -2.74
C ASP A 20 4.44 1.08 -2.18
N SER A 21 3.56 0.46 -2.97
CA SER A 21 2.20 0.11 -2.54
C SER A 21 2.24 -0.83 -1.33
N HIS A 22 3.04 -1.90 -1.42
CA HIS A 22 3.20 -2.86 -0.33
C HIS A 22 3.88 -2.26 0.90
N THR A 23 4.81 -1.33 0.71
CA THR A 23 5.43 -0.57 1.81
C THR A 23 4.40 0.28 2.55
N ARG A 24 3.55 1.00 1.81
CA ARG A 24 2.46 1.81 2.41
C ARG A 24 1.47 0.92 3.14
N GLU A 25 1.06 -0.19 2.52
CA GLU A 25 0.14 -1.14 3.13
C GLU A 25 0.73 -1.72 4.43
N ALA A 26 1.96 -2.24 4.39
CA ALA A 26 2.62 -2.83 5.55
C ALA A 26 2.74 -1.82 6.71
N ARG A 27 3.15 -0.58 6.43
CA ARG A 27 3.21 0.48 7.44
C ARG A 27 1.83 0.80 8.01
N CYS A 28 0.81 0.91 7.16
CA CYS A 28 -0.57 1.14 7.60
C CYS A 28 -1.06 0.02 8.52
N ARG A 29 -0.84 -1.26 8.16
CA ARG A 29 -1.21 -2.41 8.98
C ARG A 29 -0.46 -2.45 10.30
N ALA A 30 0.83 -2.13 10.32
CA ALA A 30 1.62 -2.04 11.54
C ALA A 30 1.06 -0.96 12.50
N THR A 31 0.72 0.22 11.97
CA THR A 31 0.09 1.28 12.76
C THR A 31 -1.29 0.87 13.28
N GLN A 32 -2.15 0.32 12.41
CA GLN A 32 -3.47 -0.22 12.82
C GLN A 32 -3.36 -1.25 13.94
N LEU A 33 -2.36 -2.13 13.91
CA LEU A 33 -2.14 -3.10 14.98
C LEU A 33 -1.74 -2.43 16.29
N ARG A 34 -0.84 -1.45 16.25
CA ARG A 34 -0.44 -0.69 17.45
C ARG A 34 -1.62 0.05 18.05
N ASP A 35 -2.42 0.71 17.23
CA ASP A 35 -3.62 1.45 17.66
C ASP A 35 -4.66 0.50 18.27
N ALA A 36 -4.90 -0.66 17.62
CA ALA A 36 -5.77 -1.69 18.15
C ALA A 36 -5.30 -2.17 19.54
N VAL A 37 -4.01 -2.44 19.71
CA VAL A 37 -3.41 -2.87 20.99
C VAL A 37 -3.50 -1.79 22.06
N ALA A 38 -3.33 -0.52 21.68
CA ALA A 38 -3.48 0.62 22.60
C ALA A 38 -4.93 0.76 23.09
N ALA A 39 -5.90 0.54 22.21
CA ALA A 39 -7.34 0.60 22.50
C ALA A 39 -7.89 -0.62 23.27
N LEU A 40 -7.12 -1.70 23.43
CA LEU A 40 -7.60 -2.90 24.13
C LEU A 40 -7.90 -2.61 25.62
N PRO A 41 -9.11 -2.95 26.10
CA PRO A 41 -9.44 -2.85 27.51
C PRO A 41 -8.62 -3.84 28.33
N LYS A 42 -8.49 -3.55 29.63
CA LYS A 42 -7.90 -4.47 30.59
C LYS A 42 -8.85 -5.65 30.80
N VAL A 43 -8.28 -6.84 30.77
CA VAL A 43 -9.02 -8.10 30.97
C VAL A 43 -8.31 -8.88 32.08
N ASP A 44 -9.06 -9.43 33.02
CA ASP A 44 -8.50 -10.29 34.07
C ASP A 44 -8.18 -11.71 33.55
N GLN A 45 -7.61 -12.57 34.39
CA GLN A 45 -7.27 -13.95 33.98
C GLN A 45 -8.49 -14.81 33.60
N ARG A 46 -9.70 -14.39 33.99
CA ARG A 46 -10.95 -15.09 33.70
C ARG A 46 -11.64 -14.55 32.44
N GLY A 47 -11.00 -13.65 31.69
CA GLY A 47 -11.59 -13.06 30.50
C GLY A 47 -12.65 -11.99 30.79
N HIS A 48 -12.74 -11.52 32.04
CA HIS A 48 -13.69 -10.47 32.42
C HIS A 48 -13.09 -9.08 32.19
N SER A 49 -13.92 -8.17 31.69
CA SER A 49 -13.60 -6.77 31.43
C SER A 49 -14.85 -5.94 31.67
N GLU A 50 -14.67 -4.72 32.18
CA GLU A 50 -15.75 -3.74 32.35
C GLU A 50 -16.36 -3.33 30.99
N CYS A 51 -15.58 -3.45 29.92
CA CYS A 51 -16.06 -3.29 28.55
C CYS A 51 -16.72 -4.58 28.04
N ASN A 52 -18.01 -4.51 27.73
CA ASN A 52 -18.82 -5.62 27.21
C ASN A 52 -18.35 -6.14 25.84
N PHE A 53 -17.63 -5.32 25.06
CA PHE A 53 -17.16 -5.63 23.71
C PHE A 53 -15.68 -6.06 23.69
N ALA A 54 -15.09 -6.34 24.85
CA ALA A 54 -13.65 -6.61 24.96
C ALA A 54 -13.22 -7.79 24.07
N GLU A 55 -13.95 -8.90 24.10
CA GLU A 55 -13.60 -10.09 23.31
C GLU A 55 -13.61 -9.78 21.79
N ASP A 56 -14.57 -8.97 21.31
CA ASP A 56 -14.63 -8.54 19.92
C ASP A 56 -13.42 -7.70 19.52
N LEU A 57 -12.98 -6.78 20.38
CA LEU A 57 -11.79 -5.95 20.15
C LEU A 57 -10.50 -6.80 20.12
N TYR A 58 -10.39 -7.78 21.01
CA TYR A 58 -9.28 -8.74 20.98
C TYR A 58 -9.32 -9.60 19.71
N ALA A 59 -10.50 -10.02 19.25
CA ALA A 59 -10.65 -10.75 18.00
C ALA A 59 -10.29 -9.92 16.76
N GLN A 60 -10.73 -8.65 16.70
CA GLN A 60 -10.32 -7.72 15.64
C GLN A 60 -8.81 -7.49 15.63
N LYS A 61 -8.19 -7.35 16.80
CA LYS A 61 -6.72 -7.25 16.92
C LYS A 61 -6.03 -8.49 16.35
N GLU A 62 -6.52 -9.69 16.64
CA GLU A 62 -5.93 -10.94 16.11
C GLU A 62 -6.09 -11.06 14.58
N GLU A 63 -7.18 -10.56 14.01
CA GLU A 63 -7.31 -10.47 12.54
C GLU A 63 -6.25 -9.52 11.95
N ILE A 64 -6.05 -8.34 12.53
CA ILE A 64 -5.02 -7.40 12.09
C ILE A 64 -3.62 -8.02 12.25
N ASP A 65 -3.36 -8.73 13.36
CA ASP A 65 -2.10 -9.46 13.62
C ASP A 65 -1.80 -10.45 12.49
N GLN A 66 -2.79 -11.21 12.02
CA GLN A 66 -2.63 -12.13 10.89
C GLN A 66 -2.28 -11.41 9.58
N HIS A 67 -2.88 -10.26 9.31
CA HIS A 67 -2.52 -9.45 8.14
C HIS A 67 -1.09 -8.93 8.24
N VAL A 68 -0.67 -8.47 9.42
CA VAL A 68 0.71 -8.01 9.67
C VAL A 68 1.71 -9.16 9.47
N ARG A 69 1.40 -10.38 9.93
CA ARG A 69 2.23 -11.58 9.66
C ARG A 69 2.32 -11.92 8.17
N THR A 70 1.23 -11.75 7.43
CA THR A 70 1.21 -11.96 5.98
C THR A 70 2.14 -10.97 5.28
N GLN A 71 2.09 -9.69 5.67
CA GLN A 71 3.00 -8.67 5.16
C GLN A 71 4.46 -8.96 5.56
N LEU A 72 4.70 -9.42 6.79
CA LEU A 72 6.04 -9.81 7.24
C LEU A 72 6.63 -10.92 6.35
N SER A 73 5.85 -11.96 6.08
CA SER A 73 6.27 -13.05 5.19
C SER A 73 6.58 -12.55 3.77
N ARG A 74 5.75 -11.66 3.23
CA ARG A 74 5.99 -11.03 1.92
C ARG A 74 7.33 -10.27 1.90
N PHE A 75 7.59 -9.42 2.89
CA PHE A 75 8.85 -8.66 2.96
C PHE A 75 10.08 -9.55 3.21
N GLN A 76 9.93 -10.69 3.90
CA GLN A 76 10.99 -11.70 3.99
C GLN A 76 11.28 -12.34 2.61
N GLY A 77 10.24 -12.56 1.80
CA GLY A 77 10.38 -12.96 0.40
C GLY A 77 11.14 -11.92 -0.43
N TYR A 78 10.76 -10.65 -0.33
CA TYR A 78 11.48 -9.55 -0.99
C TYR A 78 12.94 -9.47 -0.58
N ARG A 79 13.23 -9.58 0.72
CA ARG A 79 14.62 -9.58 1.20
C ARG A 79 15.46 -10.64 0.51
N THR A 80 14.95 -11.87 0.44
CA THR A 80 15.64 -13.00 -0.22
C THR A 80 15.84 -12.73 -1.71
N PHE A 81 14.81 -12.25 -2.39
CA PHE A 81 14.87 -11.88 -3.80
C PHE A 81 15.89 -10.76 -4.07
N ILE A 82 15.86 -9.68 -3.30
CA ILE A 82 16.76 -8.53 -3.42
C ILE A 82 18.23 -8.96 -3.26
N TYR A 83 18.54 -9.81 -2.28
CA TYR A 83 19.90 -10.33 -2.11
C TYR A 83 20.39 -11.13 -3.32
N ARG A 84 19.51 -11.97 -3.88
CA ARG A 84 19.82 -12.73 -5.09
C ARG A 84 20.07 -11.83 -6.28
N GLU A 85 19.19 -10.85 -6.50
CA GLU A 85 19.32 -9.92 -7.65
C GLU A 85 20.52 -8.99 -7.52
N LEU A 86 20.81 -8.47 -6.32
CA LEU A 86 22.04 -7.70 -6.08
C LEU A 86 23.28 -8.52 -6.44
N THR A 87 23.35 -9.78 -5.99
CA THR A 87 24.47 -10.68 -6.30
C THR A 87 24.59 -10.92 -7.80
N ARG A 88 23.47 -11.15 -8.49
CA ARG A 88 23.42 -11.38 -9.94
C ARG A 88 23.89 -10.15 -10.71
N LEU A 89 23.36 -8.97 -10.38
CA LEU A 89 23.68 -7.71 -11.05
C LEU A 89 25.12 -7.27 -10.79
N SER A 90 25.64 -7.44 -9.57
CA SER A 90 27.05 -7.12 -9.28
C SER A 90 28.02 -7.98 -10.09
N ARG A 91 27.70 -9.27 -10.29
CA ARG A 91 28.49 -10.15 -11.19
C ARG A 91 28.41 -9.66 -12.64
N GLN A 92 27.20 -9.36 -13.11
CA GLN A 92 26.97 -8.85 -14.46
C GLN A 92 27.73 -7.54 -14.73
N ALA A 93 27.71 -6.60 -13.78
CA ALA A 93 28.49 -5.36 -13.87
C ALA A 93 29.99 -5.65 -14.00
N GLY A 94 30.52 -6.56 -13.16
CA GLY A 94 31.93 -6.95 -13.24
C GLY A 94 32.29 -7.62 -14.58
N ASP A 95 31.39 -8.43 -15.16
CA ASP A 95 31.60 -9.08 -16.45
C ASP A 95 31.62 -8.06 -17.59
N VAL A 96 30.69 -7.10 -17.57
CA VAL A 96 30.63 -6.00 -18.55
C VAL A 96 31.87 -5.10 -18.46
N GLY A 97 32.28 -4.73 -17.25
CA GLY A 97 33.49 -3.92 -17.05
C GLY A 97 34.76 -4.61 -17.58
N ARG A 98 34.88 -5.93 -17.38
CA ARG A 98 35.99 -6.72 -17.97
C ARG A 98 35.92 -6.77 -19.50
N ALA A 99 34.73 -6.94 -20.06
CA ALA A 99 34.53 -6.93 -21.52
C ALA A 99 34.87 -5.57 -22.14
N ALA A 100 34.48 -4.47 -21.49
CA ALA A 100 34.80 -3.11 -21.94
C ALA A 100 36.33 -2.85 -21.91
N GLY A 101 37.00 -3.31 -20.84
CA GLY A 101 38.46 -3.19 -20.72
C GLY A 101 39.25 -4.01 -21.76
N ALA A 102 38.68 -5.11 -22.26
CA ALA A 102 39.31 -5.97 -23.26
C ALA A 102 39.13 -5.47 -24.72
N LEU A 103 38.26 -4.48 -24.95
CA LEU A 103 38.05 -3.92 -26.27
C LEU A 103 39.13 -2.87 -26.60
N HIS A 104 39.47 -2.75 -27.89
CA HIS A 104 40.38 -1.71 -28.38
C HIS A 104 39.64 -0.59 -29.14
N HIS A 105 38.40 -0.81 -29.56
CA HIS A 105 37.59 0.16 -30.31
C HIS A 105 36.62 0.91 -29.39
N ASP A 106 36.51 2.23 -29.59
CA ASP A 106 35.74 3.11 -28.71
C ASP A 106 34.22 2.99 -28.87
N ALA A 107 33.71 2.75 -30.08
CA ALA A 107 32.26 2.64 -30.30
C ALA A 107 31.64 1.40 -29.58
N PRO A 108 32.21 0.19 -29.67
CA PRO A 108 31.74 -0.96 -28.87
C PRO A 108 31.89 -0.77 -27.36
N LYS A 109 32.95 -0.06 -26.90
CA LYS A 109 33.10 0.31 -25.49
C LYS A 109 31.97 1.21 -25.01
N GLY A 110 31.60 2.22 -25.81
CA GLY A 110 30.50 3.12 -25.48
C GLY A 110 29.18 2.39 -25.22
N HIS A 111 28.84 1.38 -26.04
CA HIS A 111 27.64 0.56 -25.82
C HIS A 111 27.72 -0.30 -24.56
N LEU A 112 28.90 -0.85 -24.22
CA LEU A 112 29.08 -1.60 -22.99
C LEU A 112 28.97 -0.71 -21.75
N HIS A 113 29.53 0.50 -21.78
CA HIS A 113 29.38 1.47 -20.68
C HIS A 113 27.93 1.88 -20.46
N GLN A 114 27.14 2.08 -21.52
CA GLN A 114 25.70 2.33 -21.39
C GLN A 114 24.97 1.16 -20.70
N GLY A 115 25.33 -0.08 -21.04
CA GLY A 115 24.79 -1.27 -20.37
C GLY A 115 25.25 -1.38 -18.91
N GLU A 116 26.51 -1.07 -18.63
CA GLU A 116 27.07 -1.02 -17.28
C GLU A 116 26.36 0.01 -16.41
N ASP A 117 26.13 1.21 -16.92
CA ASP A 117 25.41 2.29 -16.23
C ASP A 117 23.98 1.87 -15.87
N ALA A 118 23.27 1.19 -16.79
CA ALA A 118 21.93 0.67 -16.51
C ALA A 118 21.94 -0.38 -15.37
N ILE A 119 22.92 -1.30 -15.37
CA ILE A 119 23.08 -2.29 -14.30
C ILE A 119 23.40 -1.60 -12.97
N LEU A 120 24.27 -0.59 -12.96
CA LEU A 120 24.62 0.17 -11.76
C LEU A 120 23.42 0.95 -11.21
N GLN A 121 22.56 1.48 -12.06
CA GLN A 121 21.31 2.11 -11.63
C GLN A 121 20.35 1.10 -10.97
N ASP A 122 20.21 -0.09 -11.54
CA ASP A 122 19.41 -1.17 -10.94
C ASP A 122 19.97 -1.59 -9.56
N ILE A 123 21.30 -1.69 -9.42
CA ILE A 123 21.95 -1.99 -8.14
C ILE A 123 21.63 -0.92 -7.11
N ARG A 124 21.83 0.36 -7.44
CA ARG A 124 21.54 1.48 -6.52
C ARG A 124 20.07 1.47 -6.07
N TRP A 125 19.15 1.29 -7.01
CA TRP A 125 17.73 1.19 -6.71
C TRP A 125 17.43 0.02 -5.77
N LEU A 126 17.98 -1.18 -6.03
CA LEU A 126 17.80 -2.35 -5.16
C LEU A 126 18.39 -2.14 -3.75
N GLU A 127 19.48 -1.40 -3.61
CA GLU A 127 20.04 -1.06 -2.29
C GLU A 127 19.09 -0.16 -1.48
N ASP A 128 18.46 0.80 -2.13
CA ASP A 128 17.46 1.67 -1.48
C ASP A 128 16.19 0.91 -1.11
N VAL A 129 15.74 0.02 -1.98
CA VAL A 129 14.66 -0.93 -1.69
C VAL A 129 15.03 -1.86 -0.54
N ARG A 130 16.28 -2.35 -0.47
CA ARG A 130 16.77 -3.18 0.63
C ARG A 130 16.70 -2.45 1.96
N LYS A 131 17.21 -1.21 2.02
CA LYS A 131 17.17 -0.37 3.23
C LYS A 131 15.74 -0.11 3.66
N THR A 132 14.89 0.31 2.72
CA THR A 132 13.47 0.57 2.99
C THR A 132 12.77 -0.69 3.51
N GLY A 133 12.98 -1.83 2.85
CA GLY A 133 12.41 -3.12 3.25
C GLY A 133 12.85 -3.56 4.65
N ALA A 134 14.10 -3.31 5.03
CA ALA A 134 14.60 -3.57 6.39
C ALA A 134 13.84 -2.75 7.44
N THR A 135 13.66 -1.44 7.22
CA THR A 135 12.89 -0.59 8.15
C THR A 135 11.44 -1.05 8.28
N VAL A 136 10.83 -1.56 7.20
CA VAL A 136 9.46 -2.09 7.22
C VAL A 136 9.40 -3.39 8.01
N LEU A 137 10.35 -4.31 7.81
CA LEU A 137 10.44 -5.56 8.58
C LEU A 137 10.55 -5.27 10.09
N GLU A 138 11.47 -4.41 10.49
CA GLU A 138 11.63 -3.99 11.90
C GLU A 138 10.33 -3.41 12.46
N GLY A 139 9.64 -2.56 11.68
CA GLY A 139 8.35 -1.98 12.06
C GLY A 139 7.25 -3.02 12.24
N LEU A 140 7.16 -4.02 11.37
CA LEU A 140 6.19 -5.11 11.47
C LEU A 140 6.49 -6.01 12.68
N GLU A 141 7.75 -6.39 12.88
CA GLU A 141 8.21 -7.21 14.01
C GLU A 141 7.92 -6.52 15.34
N ALA A 142 8.21 -5.23 15.45
CA ALA A 142 7.90 -4.44 16.64
C ALA A 142 6.39 -4.38 16.94
N ALA A 143 5.55 -4.23 15.91
CA ALA A 143 4.09 -4.22 16.07
C ALA A 143 3.56 -5.59 16.55
N LEU A 144 4.09 -6.69 16.01
CA LEU A 144 3.75 -8.05 16.45
C LEU A 144 4.23 -8.34 17.88
N ALA A 145 5.44 -7.88 18.23
CA ALA A 145 5.96 -8.02 19.59
C ALA A 145 5.08 -7.28 20.60
N LEU A 146 4.65 -6.05 20.27
CA LEU A 146 3.71 -5.28 21.09
C LEU A 146 2.36 -6.01 21.21
N SER A 147 1.80 -6.50 20.10
CA SER A 147 0.57 -7.29 20.10
C SER A 147 0.64 -8.52 21.00
N ALA A 148 1.80 -9.18 21.07
CA ALA A 148 1.99 -10.36 21.91
C ALA A 148 1.90 -10.07 23.42
N THR A 149 2.09 -8.82 23.85
CA THR A 149 2.00 -8.42 25.27
C THR A 149 0.57 -8.42 25.81
N LYS A 150 -0.43 -8.22 24.94
CA LYS A 150 -1.85 -8.21 25.30
C LYS A 150 -2.58 -9.32 24.54
N ARG A 151 -2.78 -10.45 25.22
CA ARG A 151 -3.50 -11.62 24.67
C ARG A 151 -4.77 -11.89 25.46
N TRP A 152 -5.75 -12.46 24.76
CA TRP A 152 -6.95 -12.96 25.41
C TRP A 152 -6.59 -14.17 26.28
N PRO A 153 -6.97 -14.20 27.57
CA PRO A 153 -6.50 -15.22 28.52
C PRO A 153 -7.16 -16.59 28.30
N LEU A 154 -8.37 -16.63 27.76
CA LEU A 154 -9.16 -17.85 27.57
C LEU A 154 -8.94 -18.52 26.21
N GLY A 155 -7.82 -18.25 25.53
CA GLY A 155 -7.52 -18.79 24.21
C GLY A 155 -7.88 -17.83 23.07
N LYS A 156 -8.47 -18.35 21.98
CA LYS A 156 -8.80 -17.51 20.81
C LYS A 156 -10.09 -16.72 21.08
N PRO A 157 -10.04 -15.37 21.06
CA PRO A 157 -11.23 -14.55 21.23
C PRO A 157 -12.21 -14.76 20.08
N GLN A 158 -13.50 -14.78 20.38
CA GLN A 158 -14.56 -14.92 19.37
C GLN A 158 -15.31 -13.60 19.17
N LYS A 159 -15.53 -13.22 17.91
CA LYS A 159 -16.45 -12.12 17.59
C LYS A 159 -17.88 -12.55 17.88
N ARG A 160 -18.49 -11.97 18.93
CA ARG A 160 -19.88 -12.13 19.32
C ARG A 160 -20.77 -11.17 18.55
N PHE A 161 -20.31 -9.94 18.31
CA PHE A 161 -21.01 -8.98 17.46
C PHE A 161 -20.64 -9.20 15.98
N ARG A 162 -21.43 -10.03 15.29
CA ARG A 162 -21.54 -9.94 13.83
C ARG A 162 -22.42 -8.73 13.53
N VAL A 163 -21.84 -7.62 13.07
CA VAL A 163 -22.60 -6.71 12.22
C VAL A 163 -23.01 -7.57 11.03
N ALA A 164 -24.30 -7.88 10.91
CA ALA A 164 -24.80 -8.58 9.73
C ALA A 164 -24.26 -7.84 8.49
N PRO A 165 -23.78 -8.54 7.46
CA PRO A 165 -23.53 -7.87 6.19
C PRO A 165 -24.84 -7.17 5.86
N GLN A 166 -24.83 -5.83 5.79
CA GLN A 166 -26.00 -5.10 5.37
C GLN A 166 -26.29 -5.57 3.95
N SER A 167 -27.25 -6.47 3.84
CA SER A 167 -27.77 -6.98 2.59
C SER A 167 -28.50 -5.81 1.94
N GLY A 168 -27.79 -5.13 1.04
CA GLY A 168 -28.34 -4.11 0.17
C GLY A 168 -28.51 -2.73 0.82
N PRO A 169 -28.46 -1.66 0.01
CA PRO A 169 -28.83 -0.34 0.50
C PRO A 169 -30.28 -0.42 0.98
N ALA A 170 -30.50 -0.02 2.24
CA ALA A 170 -31.82 0.44 2.65
C ALA A 170 -32.24 1.53 1.65
N GLN A 171 -33.24 1.22 0.82
CA GLN A 171 -33.96 2.26 0.10
C GLN A 171 -34.59 3.14 1.17
N VAL A 172 -33.90 4.21 1.51
CA VAL A 172 -34.56 5.38 2.08
C VAL A 172 -35.62 5.73 1.03
N PRO A 173 -36.92 5.76 1.37
CA PRO A 173 -37.91 6.27 0.43
C PRO A 173 -37.51 7.72 0.14
N ILE A 174 -36.95 7.94 -1.05
CA ILE A 174 -36.73 9.28 -1.58
C ILE A 174 -38.14 9.83 -1.78
N PHE A 175 -38.56 10.73 -0.91
CA PHE A 175 -39.68 11.60 -1.18
C PHE A 175 -39.23 12.51 -2.33
N LEU A 176 -39.46 12.06 -3.56
CA LEU A 176 -39.27 12.88 -4.75
C LEU A 176 -40.29 14.02 -4.63
N PRO A 177 -39.87 15.29 -4.51
CA PRO A 177 -40.80 16.39 -4.76
C PRO A 177 -41.33 16.24 -6.20
N PRO A 178 -42.61 16.58 -6.46
CA PRO A 178 -43.14 16.54 -7.82
C PRO A 178 -42.28 17.41 -8.72
N GLU A 179 -41.89 16.88 -9.88
CA GLU A 179 -41.12 17.63 -10.86
C GLU A 179 -41.90 18.90 -11.26
N PRO A 180 -41.24 20.08 -11.28
CA PRO A 180 -41.87 21.27 -11.83
C PRO A 180 -42.12 21.05 -13.33
N SER A 181 -43.35 21.27 -13.77
CA SER A 181 -43.73 21.26 -15.19
C SER A 181 -42.81 22.18 -15.99
N LEU A 182 -42.28 21.67 -17.10
CA LEU A 182 -41.45 22.38 -18.10
C LEU A 182 -42.08 23.69 -18.62
N GLU A 183 -43.36 23.94 -18.34
CA GLU A 183 -44.06 25.17 -18.71
C GLU A 183 -43.67 26.38 -17.84
N ALA A 184 -43.05 26.17 -16.65
CA ALA A 184 -42.64 27.27 -15.76
C ALA A 184 -41.22 27.82 -16.02
N GLU A 185 -40.37 27.12 -16.76
CA GLU A 185 -38.97 27.53 -16.99
C GLU A 185 -38.78 28.49 -18.18
N ILE A 186 -39.76 28.59 -19.09
CA ILE A 186 -39.65 29.44 -20.29
C ILE A 186 -39.94 30.93 -19.97
N GLU A 187 -40.69 31.23 -18.91
CA GLU A 187 -41.07 32.61 -18.58
C GLU A 187 -40.00 33.36 -17.76
N ALA A 188 -39.01 32.66 -17.19
CA ALA A 188 -37.94 33.27 -16.38
C ALA A 188 -36.70 33.70 -17.18
N LEU A 189 -36.58 33.33 -18.47
CA LEU A 189 -35.40 33.63 -19.30
C LEU A 189 -35.61 34.75 -20.33
N SER A 190 -36.79 35.39 -20.37
CA SER A 190 -37.10 36.43 -21.36
C SER A 190 -36.97 37.88 -20.85
N GLY A 191 -36.51 38.09 -19.62
CA GLY A 191 -36.39 39.43 -19.03
C GLY A 191 -35.05 39.66 -18.37
N ASN A 192 -34.03 39.98 -19.16
CA ASN A 192 -32.89 40.87 -18.80
C ASN A 192 -31.88 40.88 -19.95
N GLY A 193 -32.25 41.55 -21.04
CA GLY A 193 -31.25 42.06 -21.97
C GLY A 193 -30.71 43.36 -21.42
N GLU A 194 -29.41 43.41 -21.10
CA GLU A 194 -28.64 44.66 -21.16
C GLU A 194 -27.12 44.40 -21.16
N ASN A 195 -26.51 44.80 -22.28
CA ASN A 195 -25.17 45.37 -22.47
C ASN A 195 -23.94 44.75 -21.78
N ILE A 196 -23.15 44.01 -22.55
CA ILE A 196 -21.68 44.12 -22.49
C ILE A 196 -21.14 44.17 -23.91
N ALA A 197 -20.99 45.39 -24.43
CA ALA A 197 -20.13 45.67 -25.55
C ALA A 197 -18.75 46.08 -25.01
N ASP A 198 -17.73 45.57 -25.68
CA ASP A 198 -16.47 46.26 -25.95
C ASP A 198 -15.44 46.37 -24.82
N MET A 199 -14.34 45.62 -24.95
CA MET A 199 -12.98 46.18 -25.05
C MET A 199 -12.01 45.07 -25.45
N GLY A 200 -11.56 45.15 -26.70
CA GLY A 200 -10.54 44.29 -27.26
C GLY A 200 -9.11 44.67 -26.88
N HIS A 201 -8.23 43.70 -27.19
CA HIS A 201 -6.85 43.85 -27.65
C HIS A 201 -5.90 44.77 -26.88
N GLU A 202 -4.92 44.16 -26.21
CA GLU A 202 -3.51 44.46 -26.48
C GLU A 202 -2.59 43.31 -26.00
N ARG A 203 -2.12 42.51 -26.96
CA ARG A 203 -0.91 41.69 -26.82
C ARG A 203 0.22 42.51 -27.42
N LEU A 204 1.10 43.05 -26.57
CA LEU A 204 2.37 43.64 -27.00
C LEU A 204 3.50 42.65 -26.77
N SER A 205 4.10 42.27 -27.89
CA SER A 205 5.42 41.68 -28.03
C SER A 205 6.48 42.54 -27.35
N ARG A 206 7.31 41.93 -26.49
CA ARG A 206 8.78 41.86 -26.61
C ARG A 206 9.36 41.08 -25.43
#